data_AF-A0A427TPU4-F1
#
_entry.id   AF-A0A427TPU4-F1
#
_cell.length_a   1.000
_cell.length_b   1.000
_cell.length_c   1.000
_cell.angle_alpha   90.00
_cell.angle_beta   90.00
_cell.angle_gamma   90.00
#
_symmetry.space_group_name_H-M   'P 1'
#
loop_
_entity.id
_entity.type
_entity.pdbx_description
1 polymer ?
#
loop_
_entity_poly.entity_id
_entity_poly.type
_entity_poly.pdbx_seq_one_letter_code
_entity_poly.pdbx_strand_id
1 'polypeptide(L)'
;MKSPRSAASHRQRRAATDQPTGPISQPTATLLHTSRSTEDLARSNGNKSRSAVVLAGMSTMLQHLRETAHLNQRDLAQRAGVSQETVSQLETGKSARPRLETLTKLRDALELGDMRAEDLLDPSPLASDPELAPAAARLITLLKVLPAYRYGTFSKFWTELSRHLGYQDLYPASHLSGHLEAAIGATHSTAEIELAAYTLMFLDPDDAGTLQILTDHSSIGPERQVAYRWCRDVTDAAWVLHRAAMTSYPEQVGQLYGEAGETTDPKRLRELCGSVYDIVRSRAFPRAAMEEQITALRSDPSDEVRHAVAKSGDTEVQRAALDVPAAWPGLSLNPGLTPAVGEQLLDAVLDALTGRHATLAGKTLHNLSERADLPRPLLDRISSTIDRDDYPDIEGGWVTSAVLGIRNTLHDLDHQADDTTPEHQPGLRLVTDEPAPTAWWRRFFARP
;
A
#
# COMPACT_ATOMS: atom_id res chain seq x y z
N MET A 1 -23.68 32.04 -65.77
CA MET A 1 -23.16 33.39 -65.45
C MET A 1 -21.93 33.17 -64.56
N LYS A 2 -20.68 33.03 -65.00
CA LYS A 2 -19.77 33.86 -65.83
C LYS A 2 -19.60 35.31 -65.32
N SER A 3 -18.41 35.55 -64.74
CA SER A 3 -17.59 36.78 -64.72
C SER A 3 -17.97 37.92 -63.75
N PRO A 4 -17.05 38.90 -63.46
CA PRO A 4 -15.58 38.81 -63.30
C PRO A 4 -14.92 39.85 -62.32
N ARG A 5 -13.59 39.71 -62.14
CA ARG A 5 -12.48 40.73 -62.15
C ARG A 5 -12.50 42.00 -61.26
N SER A 6 -11.36 42.24 -60.60
CA SER A 6 -10.59 43.53 -60.59
C SER A 6 -9.18 43.27 -59.99
N ALA A 7 -8.06 43.37 -60.73
CA ALA A 7 -7.19 44.56 -61.03
C ALA A 7 -6.34 45.00 -59.81
N ALA A 8 -5.08 45.48 -59.86
CA ALA A 8 -4.03 45.73 -60.86
C ALA A 8 -2.69 45.94 -60.08
N SER A 9 -1.56 45.37 -60.51
CA SER A 9 -0.40 46.02 -61.16
C SER A 9 0.31 47.19 -60.42
N HIS A 10 1.58 47.01 -60.00
CA HIS A 10 2.68 47.90 -60.42
C HIS A 10 4.12 47.46 -60.05
N ARG A 11 4.94 47.38 -61.11
CA ARG A 11 6.33 47.86 -61.31
C ARG A 11 7.58 47.16 -60.72
N GLN A 12 8.46 46.84 -61.67
CA GLN A 12 9.84 46.33 -61.66
C GLN A 12 10.93 47.40 -61.43
N ARG A 13 12.14 46.96 -61.03
CA ARG A 13 13.49 47.37 -61.50
C ARG A 13 14.55 46.37 -60.94
N ARG A 14 15.23 45.52 -61.74
CA ARG A 14 16.58 45.63 -62.41
C ARG A 14 17.72 46.02 -61.44
N ALA A 15 18.94 45.42 -61.40
CA ALA A 15 19.84 44.80 -62.40
C ALA A 15 20.85 43.82 -61.70
N ALA A 16 21.28 42.68 -62.29
CA ALA A 16 22.53 42.38 -63.07
C ALA A 16 23.86 42.78 -62.37
N THR A 17 24.92 41.97 -62.27
CA THR A 17 25.82 41.56 -63.39
C THR A 17 26.87 40.48 -62.98
N ASP A 18 27.06 39.48 -63.87
CA ASP A 18 28.21 38.66 -64.35
C ASP A 18 29.33 37.97 -63.50
N GLN A 19 29.56 36.73 -63.98
CA GLN A 19 30.70 35.78 -63.98
C GLN A 19 31.95 36.28 -64.78
N PRO A 20 33.18 35.66 -64.84
CA PRO A 20 33.43 34.29 -65.38
C PRO A 20 34.74 33.47 -65.05
N THR A 21 34.64 32.16 -65.40
CA THR A 21 35.54 31.06 -65.84
C THR A 21 37.10 31.02 -65.81
N GLY A 22 37.65 29.88 -65.32
CA GLY A 22 38.68 28.98 -65.95
C GLY A 22 40.21 29.18 -65.64
N PRO A 23 41.16 28.30 -66.07
CA PRO A 23 41.22 26.81 -66.11
C PRO A 23 42.61 26.12 -65.74
N ILE A 24 42.60 24.78 -65.55
CA ILE A 24 43.56 23.66 -65.88
C ILE A 24 45.11 23.70 -65.58
N SER A 25 45.64 22.71 -64.82
CA SER A 25 46.72 21.73 -65.19
C SER A 25 47.50 21.09 -64.00
N GLN A 26 47.79 19.78 -64.10
CA GLN A 26 48.67 18.95 -63.23
C GLN A 26 50.17 19.01 -63.68
N PRO A 27 51.17 18.43 -62.95
CA PRO A 27 51.50 16.98 -63.08
C PRO A 27 52.08 16.24 -61.83
N THR A 28 51.80 14.93 -61.79
CA THR A 28 52.58 13.71 -61.40
C THR A 28 53.71 13.73 -60.33
N ALA A 29 53.57 12.92 -59.25
CA ALA A 29 54.36 11.69 -58.96
C ALA A 29 54.38 11.27 -57.46
N THR A 30 53.84 10.07 -57.21
CA THR A 30 54.23 8.98 -56.27
C THR A 30 55.04 9.29 -54.99
N LEU A 31 54.47 8.98 -53.80
CA LEU A 31 55.02 8.00 -52.83
C LEU A 31 54.09 7.77 -51.63
N LEU A 32 54.10 6.52 -51.17
CA LEU A 32 53.38 5.95 -50.03
C LEU A 32 53.70 6.64 -48.69
N HIS A 33 52.68 6.86 -47.85
CA HIS A 33 52.65 6.32 -46.48
C HIS A 33 51.36 6.71 -45.73
N THR A 34 50.60 5.68 -45.36
CA THR A 34 49.93 5.47 -44.05
C THR A 34 49.71 6.69 -43.15
N SER A 35 48.45 7.13 -43.02
CA SER A 35 47.84 7.63 -41.77
C SER A 35 46.34 7.88 -41.98
N ARG A 36 45.54 6.81 -41.89
CA ARG A 36 44.09 6.89 -41.64
C ARG A 36 43.79 5.96 -40.46
N SER A 37 42.89 6.42 -39.61
CA SER A 37 42.21 5.67 -38.54
C SER A 37 42.90 5.58 -37.17
N THR A 38 42.99 6.73 -36.49
CA THR A 38 42.95 6.77 -35.02
C THR A 38 41.76 7.56 -34.45
N GLU A 39 41.03 8.34 -35.27
CA GLU A 39 39.89 9.13 -34.79
C GLU A 39 38.53 8.38 -34.82
N ASP A 40 38.38 7.31 -35.60
CA ASP A 40 37.13 6.55 -35.67
C ASP A 40 36.99 5.42 -34.62
N LEU A 41 38.08 5.06 -33.91
CA LEU A 41 38.01 4.10 -32.79
C LEU A 41 37.73 4.75 -31.43
N ALA A 42 37.92 6.07 -31.30
CA ALA A 42 37.66 6.79 -30.05
C ALA A 42 36.19 7.21 -29.86
N ARG A 43 35.39 7.30 -30.94
CA ARG A 43 33.97 7.68 -30.88
C ARG A 43 33.00 6.52 -30.60
N SER A 44 33.43 5.26 -30.77
CA SER A 44 32.59 4.09 -30.52
C SER A 44 32.61 3.61 -29.05
N ASN A 45 33.68 3.89 -28.29
CA ASN A 45 33.83 3.45 -26.90
C ASN A 45 33.29 4.41 -25.83
N GLY A 46 32.90 5.64 -26.21
CA GLY A 46 32.40 6.66 -25.27
C GLY A 46 30.96 6.43 -24.76
N ASN A 47 30.14 5.69 -25.52
CA ASN A 47 28.75 5.40 -25.12
C ASN A 47 28.60 4.16 -24.22
N LYS A 48 29.51 3.17 -24.32
CA LYS A 48 29.48 1.99 -23.44
C LYS A 48 29.91 2.30 -22.00
N SER A 49 30.81 3.26 -21.82
CA SER A 49 31.35 3.60 -20.49
C SER A 49 30.46 4.59 -19.72
N ARG A 50 29.57 5.34 -20.40
CA ARG A 50 28.56 6.19 -19.74
C ARG A 50 27.32 5.41 -19.27
N SER A 51 26.91 4.34 -19.96
CA SER A 51 25.85 3.44 -19.45
C SER A 51 26.31 2.59 -18.26
N ALA A 52 27.58 2.20 -18.20
CA ALA A 52 28.08 1.36 -17.10
C ALA A 52 28.26 2.11 -15.77
N VAL A 53 28.48 3.42 -15.79
CA VAL A 53 28.67 4.24 -14.56
C VAL A 53 27.33 4.67 -13.95
N VAL A 54 26.23 4.70 -14.72
CA VAL A 54 24.87 4.98 -14.23
C VAL A 54 24.23 3.74 -13.56
N LEU A 55 24.69 2.53 -13.91
CA LEU A 55 24.23 1.28 -13.29
C LEU A 55 24.83 0.99 -11.91
N ALA A 56 25.86 1.72 -11.48
CA ALA A 56 26.62 1.43 -10.25
C ALA A 56 25.95 1.92 -8.95
N GLY A 57 24.80 2.61 -9.04
CA GLY A 57 24.06 3.15 -7.88
C GLY A 57 22.58 2.74 -7.81
N MET A 58 22.12 1.84 -8.69
CA MET A 58 20.73 1.40 -8.71
C MET A 58 20.60 0.08 -7.94
N SER A 59 19.82 0.06 -6.87
CA SER A 59 19.32 -1.18 -6.28
C SER A 59 18.42 -1.88 -7.30
N THR A 60 18.68 -3.15 -7.58
CA THR A 60 17.91 -3.97 -8.53
C THR A 60 16.64 -4.52 -7.88
N MET A 61 15.64 -4.90 -8.69
CA MET A 61 14.46 -5.61 -8.20
C MET A 61 14.83 -6.87 -7.40
N LEU A 62 15.90 -7.57 -7.77
CA LEU A 62 16.46 -8.70 -7.01
C LEU A 62 16.86 -8.31 -5.59
N GLN A 63 17.56 -7.18 -5.42
CA GLN A 63 17.94 -6.69 -4.11
C GLN A 63 16.69 -6.42 -3.25
N HIS A 64 15.71 -5.73 -3.83
CA HIS A 64 14.45 -5.41 -3.16
C HIS A 64 13.67 -6.67 -2.74
N LEU A 65 13.48 -7.64 -3.66
CA LEU A 65 12.79 -8.90 -3.38
C LEU A 65 13.54 -9.75 -2.34
N ARG A 66 14.88 -9.77 -2.39
CA ARG A 66 15.71 -10.43 -1.36
C ARG A 66 15.48 -9.82 0.01
N GLU A 67 15.55 -8.49 0.08
CA GLU A 67 15.26 -7.67 1.27
C GLU A 67 13.76 -7.57 1.59
N THR A 68 12.91 -8.30 0.85
CA THR A 68 11.49 -8.48 1.19
C THR A 68 11.27 -9.88 1.81
N ALA A 69 12.15 -10.83 1.52
CA ALA A 69 12.10 -12.23 1.95
C ALA A 69 12.95 -12.53 3.21
N HIS A 70 13.52 -11.51 3.84
CA HIS A 70 14.40 -11.48 5.02
C HIS A 70 15.71 -12.23 4.83
N LEU A 71 16.21 -12.25 3.60
CA LEU A 71 17.43 -12.97 3.25
C LEU A 71 18.58 -11.98 3.13
N ASN A 72 19.71 -12.26 3.78
CA ASN A 72 20.95 -11.62 3.34
C ASN A 72 21.43 -12.28 2.02
N GLN A 73 22.42 -11.70 1.33
CA GLN A 73 22.91 -12.24 0.05
C GLN A 73 23.40 -13.70 0.16
N ARG A 74 23.97 -14.09 1.31
CA ARG A 74 24.44 -15.46 1.57
C ARG A 74 23.27 -16.42 1.75
N ASP A 75 22.21 -16.01 2.43
CA ASP A 75 21.03 -16.85 2.66
C ASP A 75 20.28 -17.11 1.34
N LEU A 76 20.08 -16.06 0.53
CA LEU A 76 19.50 -16.22 -0.80
C LEU A 76 20.37 -17.10 -1.69
N ALA A 77 21.68 -16.90 -1.67
CA ALA A 77 22.61 -17.72 -2.44
C ALA A 77 22.54 -19.20 -2.04
N GLN A 78 22.54 -19.48 -0.73
CA GLN A 78 22.40 -20.83 -0.20
C GLN A 78 21.07 -21.46 -0.61
N ARG A 79 19.96 -20.71 -0.49
CA ARG A 79 18.61 -21.19 -0.81
C ARG A 79 18.44 -21.45 -2.31
N ALA A 80 19.01 -20.62 -3.16
CA ALA A 80 18.99 -20.78 -4.62
C ALA A 80 20.04 -21.76 -5.15
N GLY A 81 20.98 -22.23 -4.33
CA GLY A 81 22.09 -23.05 -4.79
C GLY A 81 23.02 -22.31 -5.77
N VAL A 82 23.28 -21.03 -5.52
CA VAL A 82 24.22 -20.17 -6.27
C VAL A 82 25.30 -19.60 -5.34
N SER A 83 26.30 -18.91 -5.86
CA SER A 83 27.32 -18.27 -5.02
C SER A 83 26.84 -16.90 -4.50
N GLN A 84 27.24 -16.52 -3.29
CA GLN A 84 26.97 -15.17 -2.75
C GLN A 84 27.52 -14.08 -3.67
N GLU A 85 28.68 -14.31 -4.28
CA GLU A 85 29.28 -13.39 -5.25
C GLU A 85 28.36 -13.19 -6.47
N THR A 86 27.71 -14.25 -6.95
CA THR A 86 26.72 -14.16 -8.03
C THR A 86 25.56 -13.25 -7.65
N VAL A 87 25.01 -13.39 -6.44
CA VAL A 87 23.95 -12.50 -5.94
C VAL A 87 24.43 -11.05 -5.89
N SER A 88 25.62 -10.81 -5.32
CA SER A 88 26.20 -9.46 -5.24
C SER A 88 26.44 -8.83 -6.62
N GLN A 89 26.97 -9.60 -7.58
CA GLN A 89 27.21 -9.11 -8.94
C GLN A 89 25.91 -8.81 -9.70
N LEU A 90 24.84 -9.54 -9.41
CA LEU A 90 23.51 -9.27 -9.95
C LEU A 90 22.93 -8.00 -9.33
N GLU A 91 22.99 -7.88 -8.00
CA GLU A 91 22.43 -6.73 -7.29
C GLU A 91 23.13 -5.41 -7.62
N THR A 92 24.42 -5.47 -7.93
CA THR A 92 25.23 -4.30 -8.29
C THR A 92 25.28 -4.04 -9.80
N GLY A 93 24.55 -4.82 -10.61
CA GLY A 93 24.55 -4.69 -12.07
C GLY A 93 25.89 -5.04 -12.74
N LYS A 94 26.87 -5.61 -12.01
CA LYS A 94 28.17 -6.03 -12.56
C LYS A 94 28.06 -7.21 -13.51
N SER A 95 27.05 -8.06 -13.33
CA SER A 95 26.74 -9.14 -14.25
C SER A 95 25.81 -8.67 -15.36
N ALA A 96 26.37 -8.29 -16.52
CA ALA A 96 25.59 -7.74 -17.63
C ALA A 96 24.63 -8.74 -18.32
N ARG A 97 24.85 -10.06 -18.16
CA ARG A 97 24.05 -11.14 -18.80
C ARG A 97 24.06 -12.43 -17.97
N PRO A 98 23.32 -12.48 -16.84
CA PRO A 98 23.18 -13.72 -16.09
C PRO A 98 22.47 -14.80 -16.90
N ARG A 99 22.75 -16.06 -16.57
CA ARG A 99 22.07 -17.21 -17.17
C ARG A 99 20.65 -17.28 -16.66
N LEU A 100 19.70 -17.61 -17.54
CA LEU A 100 18.29 -17.78 -17.17
C LEU A 100 18.14 -18.80 -16.03
N GLU A 101 18.88 -19.90 -16.06
CA GLU A 101 18.88 -20.91 -14.98
C GLU A 101 19.23 -20.31 -13.60
N THR A 102 20.17 -19.37 -13.55
CA THR A 102 20.55 -18.69 -12.31
C THR A 102 19.41 -17.81 -11.80
N LEU A 103 18.75 -17.09 -12.70
CA LEU A 103 17.60 -16.25 -12.37
C LEU A 103 16.40 -17.10 -11.91
N THR A 104 16.14 -18.23 -12.58
CA THR A 104 15.09 -19.18 -12.18
C THR A 104 15.33 -19.70 -10.78
N LYS A 105 16.56 -20.11 -10.45
CA LYS A 105 16.92 -20.54 -9.09
C LYS A 105 16.70 -19.47 -8.04
N LEU A 106 17.05 -18.22 -8.35
CA LEU A 106 16.82 -17.09 -7.45
C LEU A 106 15.33 -16.80 -7.26
N ARG A 107 14.56 -16.81 -8.35
CA ARG A 107 13.09 -16.64 -8.31
C ARG A 107 12.43 -17.72 -7.46
N ASP A 108 12.79 -18.98 -7.68
CA ASP A 108 12.22 -20.12 -6.97
C ASP A 108 12.60 -20.09 -5.48
N ALA A 109 13.83 -19.67 -5.17
CA ALA A 109 14.27 -19.45 -3.80
C ALA A 109 13.53 -18.29 -3.10
N LEU A 110 13.03 -17.31 -3.87
CA LEU A 110 12.21 -16.21 -3.38
C LEU A 110 10.71 -16.52 -3.41
N GLU A 111 10.31 -17.75 -3.80
CA GLU A 111 8.91 -18.20 -3.88
C GLU A 111 8.01 -17.37 -4.80
N LEU A 112 8.59 -16.77 -5.87
CA LEU A 112 7.89 -15.80 -6.72
C LEU A 112 7.01 -16.43 -7.83
N GLY A 113 6.52 -17.66 -7.62
CA GLY A 113 5.55 -18.39 -8.44
C GLY A 113 5.51 -18.04 -9.93
N ASP A 114 4.61 -17.11 -10.28
CA ASP A 114 4.26 -16.74 -11.66
C ASP A 114 5.16 -15.67 -12.30
N MET A 115 6.10 -15.08 -11.55
CA MET A 115 7.02 -14.07 -12.05
C MET A 115 8.01 -14.66 -13.07
N ARG A 116 8.33 -13.90 -14.13
CA ARG A 116 9.36 -14.34 -15.08
C ARG A 116 10.73 -14.12 -14.45
N ALA A 117 11.64 -15.05 -14.65
CA ALA A 117 12.96 -15.00 -14.00
C ALA A 117 13.76 -13.76 -14.45
N GLU A 118 13.53 -13.29 -15.67
CA GLU A 118 14.16 -12.10 -16.23
C GLU A 118 13.78 -10.80 -15.49
N ASP A 119 12.55 -10.73 -14.94
CA ASP A 119 12.01 -9.55 -14.26
C ASP A 119 12.76 -9.24 -12.94
N LEU A 120 13.53 -10.19 -12.40
CA LEU A 120 14.40 -9.99 -11.24
C LEU A 120 15.47 -8.92 -11.46
N LEU A 121 15.82 -8.65 -12.71
CA LEU A 121 16.90 -7.73 -13.08
C LEU A 121 16.37 -6.38 -13.53
N ASP A 122 15.06 -6.22 -13.62
CA ASP A 122 14.49 -4.94 -14.00
C ASP A 122 14.78 -3.91 -12.90
N PRO A 123 15.14 -2.67 -13.26
CA PRO A 123 15.22 -1.59 -12.28
C PRO A 123 13.84 -1.42 -11.63
N SER A 124 13.83 -1.04 -10.34
CA SER A 124 12.61 -0.83 -9.55
C SER A 124 11.50 -0.20 -10.40
N PRO A 125 10.28 -0.79 -10.41
CA PRO A 125 9.23 -0.45 -11.36
C PRO A 125 8.90 1.05 -11.36
N LEU A 126 9.07 1.76 -10.23
CA LEU A 126 8.78 3.19 -10.10
C LEU A 126 9.55 4.11 -11.05
N ALA A 127 10.81 3.81 -11.36
CA ALA A 127 11.63 4.65 -12.25
C ALA A 127 11.34 4.38 -13.74
N SER A 128 10.76 3.22 -14.04
CA SER A 128 10.49 2.74 -15.40
C SER A 128 9.01 2.79 -15.76
N ASP A 129 8.14 2.97 -14.77
CA ASP A 129 6.70 3.05 -14.93
C ASP A 129 6.32 4.41 -15.54
N PRO A 130 5.84 4.42 -16.80
CA PRO A 130 5.46 5.65 -17.48
C PRO A 130 4.30 6.38 -16.79
N GLU A 131 3.53 5.70 -15.93
CA GLU A 131 2.43 6.30 -15.16
C GLU A 131 2.92 6.96 -13.86
N LEU A 132 4.00 6.45 -13.24
CA LEU A 132 4.51 6.97 -11.95
C LEU A 132 5.64 7.99 -12.12
N ALA A 133 6.43 7.90 -13.18
CA ALA A 133 7.51 8.85 -13.46
C ALA A 133 7.04 10.32 -13.53
N PRO A 134 5.87 10.66 -14.12
CA PRO A 134 5.34 12.03 -14.07
C PRO A 134 5.02 12.51 -12.66
N ALA A 135 4.51 11.64 -11.79
CA ALA A 135 4.20 11.98 -10.40
C ALA A 135 5.48 12.23 -9.59
N ALA A 136 6.49 11.35 -9.73
CA ALA A 136 7.81 11.54 -9.13
C ALA A 136 8.47 12.85 -9.57
N ALA A 137 8.50 13.11 -10.88
CA ALA A 137 9.06 14.33 -11.43
C ALA A 137 8.31 15.58 -10.93
N ARG A 138 6.97 15.52 -10.84
CA ARG A 138 6.15 16.62 -10.31
C ARG A 138 6.43 16.87 -8.83
N LEU A 139 6.47 15.82 -8.01
CA LEU A 139 6.78 15.91 -6.59
C LEU A 139 8.15 16.57 -6.36
N ILE A 140 9.20 16.05 -7.00
CA ILE A 140 10.56 16.58 -6.91
C ILE A 140 10.62 18.05 -7.36
N THR A 141 9.95 18.38 -8.47
CA THR A 141 9.96 19.74 -9.03
C THR A 141 9.29 20.73 -8.10
N LEU A 142 8.14 20.39 -7.53
CA LEU A 142 7.41 21.28 -6.64
C LEU A 142 8.13 21.47 -5.30
N LEU A 143 8.71 20.41 -4.73
CA LEU A 143 9.45 20.50 -3.47
C LEU A 143 10.76 21.28 -3.58
N LYS A 144 11.40 21.34 -4.75
CA LYS A 144 12.58 22.20 -5.00
C LYS A 144 12.33 23.69 -4.80
N VAL A 145 11.06 24.12 -4.81
CA VAL A 145 10.68 25.53 -4.59
C VAL A 145 10.74 25.90 -3.11
N LEU A 146 10.63 24.92 -2.20
CA LEU A 146 10.72 25.18 -0.78
C LEU A 146 12.08 25.82 -0.43
N PRO A 147 12.13 26.73 0.57
CA PRO A 147 13.38 27.33 0.99
C PRO A 147 14.42 26.27 1.32
N ALA A 148 15.49 26.24 0.53
CA ALA A 148 16.50 25.19 0.63
C ALA A 148 17.09 25.12 2.04
N TYR A 149 17.29 23.90 2.52
CA TYR A 149 18.14 23.63 3.67
C TYR A 149 19.60 23.82 3.27
N ARG A 150 20.10 25.07 3.27
CA ARG A 150 21.51 25.34 2.99
C ARG A 150 22.30 25.37 4.29
N TYR A 151 23.21 24.40 4.42
CA TYR A 151 24.31 24.30 5.39
C TYR A 151 24.35 25.44 6.43
N GLY A 152 23.66 25.24 7.56
CA GLY A 152 23.82 26.05 8.77
C GLY A 152 22.92 27.28 8.91
N THR A 153 22.13 27.66 7.91
CA THR A 153 21.13 28.75 8.05
C THR A 153 19.74 28.19 7.81
N PHE A 154 18.98 28.02 8.89
CA PHE A 154 17.60 27.59 8.82
C PHE A 154 16.74 28.71 8.26
N SER A 155 15.95 28.41 7.23
CA SER A 155 14.91 29.33 6.82
C SER A 155 13.87 29.42 7.93
N LYS A 156 13.28 30.61 8.12
CA LYS A 156 12.16 30.79 9.05
C LYS A 156 11.03 29.79 8.76
N PHE A 157 10.79 29.50 7.47
CA PHE A 157 9.83 28.51 7.02
C PHE A 157 9.91 27.18 7.79
N TRP A 158 11.08 26.55 7.84
CA TRP A 158 11.24 25.24 8.48
C TRP A 158 11.06 25.30 10.00
N THR A 159 11.48 26.40 10.62
CA THR A 159 11.32 26.60 12.07
C THR A 159 9.85 26.78 12.44
N GLU A 160 9.12 27.58 11.65
CA GLU A 160 7.69 27.79 11.84
C GLU A 160 6.88 26.53 11.57
N LEU A 161 7.17 25.81 10.47
CA LEU A 161 6.49 24.56 10.12
C LEU A 161 6.67 23.50 11.21
N SER A 162 7.90 23.30 11.70
CA SER A 162 8.18 22.32 12.73
C SER A 162 7.44 22.63 14.02
N ARG A 163 7.45 23.91 14.44
CA ARG A 163 6.74 24.34 15.65
C ARG A 163 5.23 24.18 15.52
N HIS A 164 4.67 24.50 14.35
CA HIS A 164 3.24 24.34 14.07
C HIS A 164 2.80 22.88 14.14
N LEU A 165 3.63 21.98 13.60
CA LEU A 165 3.39 20.53 13.65
C LEU A 165 3.75 19.88 15.02
N GLY A 166 4.18 20.67 16.01
CA GLY A 166 4.49 20.19 17.36
C GLY A 166 5.87 19.57 17.55
N TYR A 167 6.77 19.70 16.56
CA TYR A 167 8.16 19.23 16.68
C TYR A 167 9.03 20.27 17.40
N GLN A 168 9.91 19.79 18.29
CA GLN A 168 10.86 20.63 19.02
C GLN A 168 12.16 20.89 18.23
N ASP A 169 12.41 20.10 17.19
CA ASP A 169 13.56 20.16 16.31
C ASP A 169 13.13 20.46 14.87
N LEU A 170 14.08 20.37 13.92
CA LEU A 170 13.83 20.60 12.50
C LEU A 170 13.62 19.29 11.74
N TYR A 171 12.85 18.38 12.37
CA TYR A 171 12.57 17.06 11.83
C TYR A 171 11.98 17.09 10.41
N PRO A 172 10.97 17.93 10.09
CA PRO A 172 10.45 18.07 8.72
C PRO A 172 11.50 18.49 7.71
N ALA A 173 12.35 19.46 8.07
CA ALA A 173 13.36 20.00 7.17
C ALA A 173 14.43 18.96 6.81
N SER A 174 14.90 18.23 7.83
CA SER A 174 15.95 17.24 7.69
C SER A 174 15.51 16.06 6.81
N HIS A 175 14.28 15.57 7.00
CA HIS A 175 13.76 14.44 6.25
C HIS A 175 13.34 14.84 4.83
N LEU A 176 12.56 15.91 4.65
CA LEU A 176 12.17 16.32 3.30
C LEU A 176 13.37 16.72 2.44
N SER A 177 14.35 17.45 2.99
CA SER A 177 15.53 17.87 2.22
C SER A 177 16.45 16.69 1.90
N GLY A 178 16.70 15.80 2.87
CA GLY A 178 17.54 14.62 2.66
C GLY A 178 16.96 13.67 1.61
N HIS A 179 15.67 13.35 1.70
CA HIS A 179 15.01 12.49 0.72
C HIS A 179 14.81 13.17 -0.64
N LEU A 180 14.66 14.49 -0.68
CA LEU A 180 14.64 15.24 -1.93
C LEU A 180 16.00 15.20 -2.64
N GLU A 181 17.11 15.40 -1.91
CA GLU A 181 18.45 15.27 -2.46
C GLU A 181 18.72 13.84 -2.96
N ALA A 182 18.29 12.83 -2.20
CA ALA A 182 18.39 11.43 -2.58
C ALA A 182 17.59 11.11 -3.86
N ALA A 183 16.35 11.60 -3.95
CA ALA A 183 15.48 11.42 -5.12
C ALA A 183 16.04 12.15 -6.36
N ILE A 184 16.61 13.34 -6.20
CA ILE A 184 17.27 14.07 -7.30
C ILE A 184 18.52 13.32 -7.77
N GLY A 185 19.31 12.80 -6.84
CA GLY A 185 20.54 12.07 -7.13
C GLY A 185 20.29 10.63 -7.57
N ALA A 186 19.04 10.14 -7.53
CA ALA A 186 18.67 8.74 -7.68
C ALA A 186 19.57 7.82 -6.83
N THR A 187 19.86 8.23 -5.59
CA THR A 187 20.88 7.56 -4.76
C THR A 187 20.42 6.19 -4.23
N HIS A 188 19.11 5.93 -4.15
CA HIS A 188 18.53 4.61 -3.87
C HIS A 188 17.10 4.50 -4.45
N SER A 189 16.61 3.26 -4.60
CA SER A 189 15.38 2.93 -5.35
C SER A 189 14.05 3.29 -4.68
N THR A 190 14.08 3.73 -3.43
CA THR A 190 12.92 4.09 -2.61
C THR A 190 12.84 5.57 -2.28
N ALA A 191 13.81 6.38 -2.75
CA ALA A 191 13.92 7.77 -2.35
C ALA A 191 12.65 8.58 -2.66
N GLU A 192 12.02 8.33 -3.81
CA GLU A 192 10.77 8.98 -4.21
C GLU A 192 9.56 8.54 -3.35
N ILE A 193 9.55 7.28 -2.89
CA ILE A 193 8.51 6.74 -2.01
C ILE A 193 8.62 7.36 -0.61
N GLU A 194 9.82 7.39 -0.06
CA GLU A 194 10.10 7.97 1.25
C GLU A 194 9.82 9.46 1.23
N LEU A 195 10.28 10.16 0.18
CA LEU A 195 9.95 11.55 -0.07
C LEU A 195 8.43 11.76 -0.09
N ALA A 196 7.68 10.89 -0.79
CA ALA A 196 6.22 10.97 -0.82
C ALA A 196 5.58 10.75 0.56
N ALA A 197 6.03 9.75 1.34
CA ALA A 197 5.52 9.50 2.68
C ALA A 197 5.73 10.70 3.62
N TYR A 198 6.94 11.27 3.66
CA TYR A 198 7.23 12.46 4.46
C TYR A 198 6.47 13.69 3.96
N THR A 199 6.26 13.81 2.66
CA THR A 199 5.44 14.89 2.08
C THR A 199 4.01 14.83 2.63
N LEU A 200 3.38 13.66 2.60
CA LEU A 200 2.02 13.47 3.13
C LEU A 200 1.93 13.67 4.64
N MET A 201 3.01 13.41 5.36
CA MET A 201 3.05 13.59 6.81
C MET A 201 3.15 15.06 7.24
N PHE A 202 3.84 15.90 6.47
CA PHE A 202 4.14 17.27 6.87
C PHE A 202 3.32 18.34 6.14
N LEU A 203 2.73 18.01 4.99
CA LEU A 203 1.99 18.95 4.18
C LEU A 203 0.53 18.47 4.08
N ASP A 204 -0.35 19.17 4.78
CA ASP A 204 -1.80 18.98 4.70
C ASP A 204 -2.43 20.21 4.03
N PRO A 205 -3.06 20.08 2.85
CA PRO A 205 -3.70 21.19 2.16
C PRO A 205 -4.91 21.76 2.91
N ASP A 206 -5.50 21.02 3.86
CA ASP A 206 -6.65 21.46 4.64
C ASP A 206 -6.26 22.09 5.99
N ASP A 207 -4.99 21.96 6.39
CA ASP A 207 -4.46 22.60 7.59
C ASP A 207 -4.13 24.09 7.36
N ALA A 208 -4.94 24.96 7.96
CA ALA A 208 -4.81 26.41 7.80
C ALA A 208 -3.46 26.95 8.27
N GLY A 209 -2.82 26.33 9.27
CA GLY A 209 -1.51 26.78 9.76
C GLY A 209 -0.38 26.47 8.79
N THR A 210 -0.35 25.27 8.21
CA THR A 210 0.57 24.90 7.14
C THR A 210 0.44 25.83 5.94
N LEU A 211 -0.79 26.15 5.52
CA LEU A 211 -1.03 27.10 4.42
C LEU A 211 -0.54 28.52 4.71
N GLN A 212 -0.71 28.98 5.95
CA GLN A 212 -0.23 30.30 6.37
C GLN A 212 1.30 30.36 6.33
N ILE A 213 1.98 29.33 6.86
CA ILE A 213 3.44 29.24 6.87
C ILE A 213 4.02 29.15 5.46
N LEU A 214 3.37 28.39 4.57
CA LEU A 214 3.72 28.37 3.15
C LEU A 214 3.60 29.77 2.53
N THR A 215 2.49 30.47 2.77
CA THR A 215 2.26 31.82 2.25
C THR A 215 3.32 32.82 2.74
N ASP A 216 3.63 32.79 4.04
CA ASP A 216 4.48 33.80 4.67
C ASP A 216 5.98 33.57 4.44
N HIS A 217 6.40 32.33 4.20
CA HIS A 217 7.82 31.96 4.31
C HIS A 217 8.40 31.13 3.16
N SER A 218 7.60 30.58 2.24
CA SER A 218 8.10 29.67 1.18
C SER A 218 8.45 30.33 -0.15
N SER A 219 8.09 31.61 -0.35
CA SER A 219 8.18 32.30 -1.64
C SER A 219 7.27 31.75 -2.76
N ILE A 220 6.36 30.80 -2.45
CA ILE A 220 5.42 30.19 -3.42
C ILE A 220 4.37 31.20 -3.92
N GLY A 221 4.15 32.29 -3.19
CA GLY A 221 3.30 33.42 -3.58
C GLY A 221 2.67 34.08 -2.36
N PRO A 222 2.26 35.36 -2.46
CA PRO A 222 1.68 36.09 -1.33
C PRO A 222 0.22 35.70 -1.04
N GLU A 223 -0.42 34.96 -1.95
CA GLU A 223 -1.83 34.61 -1.83
C GLU A 223 -2.01 33.18 -1.32
N ARG A 224 -2.84 33.03 -0.28
CA ARG A 224 -3.20 31.73 0.31
C ARG A 224 -3.74 30.73 -0.72
N GLN A 225 -4.43 31.19 -1.76
CA GLN A 225 -4.95 30.33 -2.83
C GLN A 225 -3.83 29.64 -3.63
N VAL A 226 -2.70 30.33 -3.80
CA VAL A 226 -1.53 29.78 -4.50
C VAL A 226 -0.85 28.73 -3.63
N ALA A 227 -0.70 29.01 -2.32
CA ALA A 227 -0.17 28.05 -1.36
C ALA A 227 -1.05 26.78 -1.26
N TYR A 228 -2.38 26.94 -1.20
CA TYR A 228 -3.34 25.83 -1.21
C TYR A 228 -3.18 24.95 -2.45
N ARG A 229 -3.20 25.58 -3.64
CA ARG A 229 -3.06 24.85 -4.90
C ARG A 229 -1.72 24.11 -4.98
N TRP A 230 -0.62 24.76 -4.58
CA TRP A 230 0.69 24.13 -4.53
C TRP A 230 0.71 22.94 -3.58
N CYS A 231 0.17 23.09 -2.36
CA CYS A 231 0.17 22.05 -1.35
C CYS A 231 -0.61 20.83 -1.85
N ARG A 232 -1.79 21.07 -2.44
CA ARG A 232 -2.63 20.02 -3.04
C ARG A 232 -1.92 19.29 -4.18
N ASP A 233 -1.28 20.03 -5.09
CA ASP A 233 -0.54 19.46 -6.22
C ASP A 233 0.64 18.58 -5.75
N VAL A 234 1.30 18.97 -4.66
CA VAL A 234 2.39 18.20 -4.03
C VAL A 234 1.84 16.94 -3.37
N THR A 235 0.78 17.04 -2.58
CA THR A 235 0.18 15.89 -1.90
C THR A 235 -0.47 14.91 -2.86
N ASP A 236 -1.08 15.39 -3.96
CA ASP A 236 -1.65 14.53 -4.99
C ASP A 236 -0.54 13.68 -5.66
N ALA A 237 0.60 14.30 -6.00
CA ALA A 237 1.75 13.58 -6.55
C ALA A 237 2.35 12.58 -5.55
N ALA A 238 2.44 12.97 -4.28
CA ALA A 238 2.90 12.09 -3.22
C ALA A 238 1.96 10.91 -2.99
N TRP A 239 0.63 11.12 -3.00
CA TRP A 239 -0.35 10.04 -2.88
C TRP A 239 -0.24 9.02 -4.01
N VAL A 240 0.01 9.43 -5.25
CA VAL A 240 0.21 8.50 -6.38
C VAL A 240 1.41 7.57 -6.12
N LEU A 241 2.55 8.13 -5.71
CA LEU A 241 3.77 7.35 -5.42
C LEU A 241 3.60 6.49 -4.16
N HIS A 242 3.04 7.07 -3.10
CA HIS A 242 2.84 6.38 -1.84
C HIS A 242 1.83 5.24 -1.98
N ARG A 243 0.78 5.41 -2.78
CA ARG A 243 -0.21 4.35 -3.06
C ARG A 243 0.39 3.21 -3.89
N ALA A 244 1.17 3.54 -4.91
CA ALA A 244 1.90 2.54 -5.70
C ALA A 244 2.91 1.76 -4.85
N ALA A 245 3.56 2.44 -3.90
CA ALA A 245 4.42 1.78 -2.92
C ALA A 245 3.66 0.99 -1.87
N MET A 246 2.50 1.48 -1.40
CA MET A 246 1.54 0.82 -0.49
C MET A 246 1.06 -0.51 -1.01
N THR A 247 0.86 -0.60 -2.32
CA THR A 247 0.57 -1.86 -2.99
C THR A 247 1.78 -2.81 -3.07
N SER A 248 2.93 -2.44 -2.51
CA SER A 248 4.20 -3.18 -2.50
C SER A 248 4.81 -3.37 -1.08
N TYR A 249 4.02 -3.22 0.01
CA TYR A 249 4.53 -2.94 1.37
C TYR A 249 5.45 -3.95 2.08
N PRO A 250 6.38 -3.48 2.94
CA PRO A 250 7.71 -4.06 3.17
C PRO A 250 7.91 -4.75 4.53
N GLU A 251 8.99 -5.55 4.61
CA GLU A 251 9.46 -6.34 5.75
C GLU A 251 9.25 -5.79 7.16
N GLN A 252 9.51 -4.50 7.40
CA GLN A 252 9.45 -3.95 8.76
C GLN A 252 8.01 -3.82 9.28
N VAL A 253 7.06 -3.47 8.41
CA VAL A 253 5.64 -3.52 8.77
C VAL A 253 5.25 -4.98 8.96
N GLY A 254 5.77 -5.89 8.13
CA GLY A 254 5.63 -7.34 8.32
C GLY A 254 6.17 -7.83 9.66
N GLN A 255 7.33 -7.34 10.10
CA GLN A 255 7.97 -7.66 11.38
C GLN A 255 7.20 -7.08 12.55
N LEU A 256 6.80 -5.81 12.51
CA LEU A 256 5.96 -5.19 13.55
C LEU A 256 4.59 -5.84 13.62
N TYR A 257 4.03 -6.25 12.48
CA TYR A 257 2.77 -6.98 12.40
C TYR A 257 2.90 -8.39 12.97
N GLY A 258 3.97 -9.10 12.63
CA GLY A 258 4.31 -10.40 13.20
C GLY A 258 4.53 -10.30 14.71
N GLU A 259 5.32 -9.32 15.15
CA GLU A 259 5.59 -9.03 16.56
C GLU A 259 4.30 -8.67 17.32
N ALA A 260 3.44 -7.80 16.78
CA ALA A 260 2.12 -7.51 17.36
C ALA A 260 1.23 -8.76 17.44
N GLY A 261 1.44 -9.71 16.54
CA GLY A 261 0.82 -11.02 16.53
C GLY A 261 1.33 -11.99 17.59
N GLU A 262 2.50 -11.77 18.18
CA GLU A 262 3.20 -12.77 19.00
C GLU A 262 3.60 -12.26 20.39
N THR A 263 3.86 -10.97 20.53
CA THR A 263 4.37 -10.40 21.77
C THR A 263 3.31 -10.37 22.87
N THR A 264 3.77 -10.65 24.09
CA THR A 264 2.96 -10.58 25.33
C THR A 264 3.56 -9.62 26.35
N ASP A 265 4.68 -8.95 26.02
CA ASP A 265 5.28 -7.93 26.88
C ASP A 265 4.36 -6.70 26.95
N PRO A 266 3.83 -6.34 28.13
CA PRO A 266 2.90 -5.21 28.28
C PRO A 266 3.49 -3.88 27.81
N LYS A 267 4.80 -3.65 28.02
CA LYS A 267 5.42 -2.40 27.60
C LYS A 267 5.47 -2.33 26.08
N ARG A 268 5.88 -3.43 25.45
CA ARG A 268 5.97 -3.51 23.99
C ARG A 268 4.60 -3.47 23.32
N LEU A 269 3.59 -4.13 23.90
CA LEU A 269 2.20 -4.05 23.42
C LEU A 269 1.70 -2.61 23.41
N ARG A 270 1.97 -1.84 24.46
CA ARG A 270 1.60 -0.42 24.52
C ARG A 270 2.28 0.41 23.43
N GLU A 271 3.56 0.15 23.17
CA GLU A 271 4.28 0.78 22.05
C GLU A 271 3.65 0.44 20.69
N LEU A 272 3.30 -0.83 20.45
CA LEU A 272 2.67 -1.28 19.21
C LEU A 272 1.23 -0.78 19.06
N CYS A 273 0.48 -0.64 20.14
CA CYS A 273 -0.84 0.00 20.14
C CYS A 273 -0.77 1.49 19.79
N GLY A 274 0.36 2.14 20.10
CA GLY A 274 0.67 3.52 19.67
C GLY A 274 1.17 3.64 18.23
N SER A 275 1.23 2.53 17.47
CA SER A 275 1.69 2.56 16.08
C SER A 275 0.75 3.37 15.18
N VAL A 276 1.30 4.06 14.20
CA VAL A 276 0.51 4.76 13.17
C VAL A 276 -0.17 3.79 12.18
N TYR A 277 0.21 2.50 12.19
CA TYR A 277 -0.30 1.51 11.25
C TYR A 277 -1.48 0.72 11.83
N ASP A 278 -2.65 0.86 11.21
CA ASP A 278 -3.90 0.17 11.61
C ASP A 278 -3.73 -1.35 11.66
N ILE A 279 -2.95 -1.91 10.73
CA ILE A 279 -2.69 -3.35 10.67
C ILE A 279 -1.88 -3.86 11.88
N VAL A 280 -0.93 -3.07 12.38
CA VAL A 280 -0.15 -3.39 13.60
C VAL A 280 -1.04 -3.23 14.82
N ARG A 281 -1.77 -2.11 14.92
CA ARG A 281 -2.69 -1.83 16.03
C ARG A 281 -3.78 -2.90 16.17
N SER A 282 -4.39 -3.32 15.07
CA SER A 282 -5.45 -4.34 15.07
C SER A 282 -4.99 -5.72 15.56
N ARG A 283 -3.69 -6.03 15.53
CA ARG A 283 -3.12 -7.25 16.13
C ARG A 283 -2.68 -7.06 17.58
N ALA A 284 -2.21 -5.86 17.93
CA ALA A 284 -1.70 -5.54 19.26
C ALA A 284 -2.85 -5.34 20.26
N PHE A 285 -3.87 -4.53 19.92
CA PHE A 285 -4.96 -4.20 20.85
C PHE A 285 -5.70 -5.41 21.43
N PRO A 286 -6.06 -6.46 20.67
CA PRO A 286 -6.59 -7.73 21.21
C PRO A 286 -5.85 -8.32 22.42
N ARG A 287 -4.54 -8.04 22.53
CA ARG A 287 -3.66 -8.54 23.59
C ARG A 287 -3.34 -7.50 24.65
N ALA A 288 -3.68 -6.25 24.40
CA ALA A 288 -3.46 -5.14 25.31
C ALA A 288 -4.30 -5.31 26.59
N ALA A 289 -4.03 -4.48 27.60
CA ALA A 289 -4.84 -4.47 28.80
C ALA A 289 -6.31 -4.13 28.45
N MET A 290 -7.26 -4.69 29.20
CA MET A 290 -8.70 -4.49 28.96
C MET A 290 -9.09 -3.00 28.87
N GLU A 291 -8.50 -2.14 29.70
CA GLU A 291 -8.72 -0.69 29.65
C GLU A 291 -8.27 -0.07 28.32
N GLU A 292 -7.13 -0.51 27.78
CA GLU A 292 -6.60 -0.05 26.48
C GLU A 292 -7.50 -0.53 25.32
N GLN A 293 -8.04 -1.76 25.42
CA GLN A 293 -9.01 -2.29 24.46
C GLN A 293 -10.31 -1.48 24.44
N ILE A 294 -10.86 -1.17 25.61
CA ILE A 294 -12.10 -0.39 25.74
C ILE A 294 -11.88 1.05 25.22
N THR A 295 -10.74 1.66 25.54
CA THR A 295 -10.37 2.96 24.97
C THR A 295 -10.29 2.89 23.44
N ALA A 296 -9.61 1.87 22.89
CA ALA A 296 -9.49 1.69 21.44
C ALA A 296 -10.86 1.55 20.75
N LEU A 297 -11.79 0.77 21.31
CA LEU A 297 -13.14 0.66 20.78
C LEU A 297 -13.84 2.02 20.64
N ARG A 298 -13.63 2.92 21.61
CA ARG A 298 -14.33 4.21 21.67
C ARG A 298 -13.65 5.31 20.87
N SER A 299 -12.32 5.35 20.86
CA SER A 299 -11.56 6.49 20.33
C SER A 299 -10.71 6.18 19.11
N ASP A 300 -10.42 4.91 18.80
CA ASP A 300 -9.61 4.58 17.63
C ASP A 300 -10.39 4.92 16.34
N PRO A 301 -9.79 5.63 15.37
CA PRO A 301 -10.46 5.96 14.12
C PRO A 301 -10.63 4.76 13.17
N SER A 302 -9.87 3.66 13.34
CA SER A 302 -9.90 2.51 12.44
C SER A 302 -11.02 1.52 12.80
N ASP A 303 -11.85 1.21 11.81
CA ASP A 303 -12.89 0.18 11.95
C ASP A 303 -12.27 -1.23 12.04
N GLU A 304 -11.11 -1.47 11.43
CA GLU A 304 -10.36 -2.72 11.54
C GLU A 304 -9.88 -2.97 12.96
N VAL A 305 -9.41 -1.93 13.66
CA VAL A 305 -9.02 -2.02 15.08
C VAL A 305 -10.24 -2.38 15.93
N ARG A 306 -11.34 -1.65 15.77
CA ARG A 306 -12.58 -1.92 16.52
C ARG A 306 -13.11 -3.33 16.27
N HIS A 307 -13.09 -3.77 15.01
CA HIS A 307 -13.45 -5.12 14.61
C HIS A 307 -12.58 -6.18 15.31
N ALA A 308 -11.25 -6.02 15.26
CA ALA A 308 -10.32 -6.99 15.82
C ALA A 308 -10.42 -7.08 17.36
N VAL A 309 -10.56 -5.95 18.05
CA VAL A 309 -10.77 -5.90 19.49
C VAL A 309 -12.08 -6.60 19.87
N ALA A 310 -13.19 -6.27 19.23
CA ALA A 310 -14.48 -6.90 19.54
C ALA A 310 -14.51 -8.41 19.24
N LYS A 311 -13.78 -8.85 18.21
CA LYS A 311 -13.67 -10.28 17.83
C LYS A 311 -12.94 -11.13 18.87
N SER A 312 -12.03 -10.53 19.65
CA SER A 312 -11.14 -11.26 20.56
C SER A 312 -11.36 -10.92 22.03
N GLY A 313 -12.10 -9.84 22.30
CA GLY A 313 -12.36 -9.33 23.64
C GLY A 313 -13.12 -10.31 24.54
N ASP A 314 -12.85 -10.20 25.83
CA ASP A 314 -13.59 -10.89 26.88
C ASP A 314 -14.98 -10.29 27.09
N THR A 315 -15.72 -10.79 28.09
CA THR A 315 -17.09 -10.36 28.37
C THR A 315 -17.22 -8.85 28.63
N GLU A 316 -16.22 -8.19 29.24
CA GLU A 316 -16.30 -6.75 29.51
C GLU A 316 -16.07 -5.94 28.23
N VAL A 317 -15.07 -6.33 27.43
CA VAL A 317 -14.82 -5.72 26.11
C VAL A 317 -16.01 -5.94 25.17
N GLN A 318 -16.61 -7.13 25.20
CA GLN A 318 -17.83 -7.45 24.44
C GLN A 318 -18.99 -6.52 24.78
N ARG A 319 -19.23 -6.23 26.07
CA ARG A 319 -20.26 -5.27 26.50
C ARG A 319 -19.95 -3.86 26.01
N ALA A 320 -18.70 -3.42 26.13
CA ALA A 320 -18.29 -2.10 25.62
C ALA A 320 -18.45 -1.98 24.09
N ALA A 321 -18.25 -3.08 23.35
CA ALA A 321 -18.40 -3.11 21.90
C ALA A 321 -19.87 -2.98 21.44
N LEU A 322 -20.87 -3.28 22.29
CA LEU A 322 -22.28 -3.08 21.95
C LEU A 322 -22.61 -1.60 21.67
N ASP A 323 -21.95 -0.68 22.39
CA ASP A 323 -22.15 0.76 22.24
C ASP A 323 -21.47 1.35 20.99
N VAL A 324 -20.70 0.54 20.25
CA VAL A 324 -19.89 0.99 19.11
C VAL A 324 -20.30 0.22 17.85
N PRO A 325 -21.18 0.77 16.98
CA PRO A 325 -21.69 0.06 15.81
C PRO A 325 -20.63 -0.51 14.86
N ALA A 326 -19.49 0.18 14.71
CA ALA A 326 -18.36 -0.29 13.90
C ALA A 326 -17.73 -1.59 14.42
N ALA A 327 -17.92 -1.90 15.71
CA ALA A 327 -17.38 -3.10 16.36
C ALA A 327 -18.29 -4.33 16.22
N TRP A 328 -19.57 -4.16 15.90
CA TRP A 328 -20.56 -5.24 15.82
C TRP A 328 -20.17 -6.39 14.88
N PRO A 329 -19.62 -6.15 13.66
CA PRO A 329 -19.17 -7.25 12.81
C PRO A 329 -18.02 -8.06 13.42
N GLY A 330 -17.20 -7.43 14.28
CA GLY A 330 -16.16 -8.12 15.03
C GLY A 330 -16.75 -8.96 16.15
N LEU A 331 -17.66 -8.36 16.92
CA LEU A 331 -18.34 -9.01 18.04
C LEU A 331 -19.11 -10.27 17.61
N SER A 332 -19.80 -10.23 16.47
CA SER A 332 -20.51 -11.40 15.92
C SER A 332 -19.57 -12.57 15.57
N LEU A 333 -18.31 -12.29 15.21
CA LEU A 333 -17.29 -13.31 14.92
C LEU A 333 -16.52 -13.76 16.17
N ASN A 334 -16.86 -13.25 17.36
CA ASN A 334 -16.16 -13.61 18.58
C ASN A 334 -16.53 -15.04 19.02
N PRO A 335 -15.57 -15.99 19.09
CA PRO A 335 -15.85 -17.37 19.46
C PRO A 335 -16.30 -17.51 20.92
N GLY A 336 -15.96 -16.54 21.77
CA GLY A 336 -16.38 -16.46 23.17
C GLY A 336 -17.57 -15.52 23.40
N LEU A 337 -18.34 -15.18 22.37
CA LEU A 337 -19.53 -14.34 22.49
C LEU A 337 -20.52 -14.98 23.48
N THR A 338 -20.73 -14.32 24.62
CA THR A 338 -21.65 -14.85 25.63
C THR A 338 -23.11 -14.76 25.14
N PRO A 339 -23.99 -15.71 25.48
CA PRO A 339 -25.39 -15.68 25.03
C PRO A 339 -26.11 -14.37 25.37
N ALA A 340 -25.89 -13.85 26.59
CA ALA A 340 -26.49 -12.59 27.03
C ALA A 340 -26.04 -11.38 26.20
N VAL A 341 -24.77 -11.34 25.76
CA VAL A 341 -24.29 -10.28 24.86
C VAL A 341 -24.77 -10.52 23.44
N GLY A 342 -24.85 -11.78 23.00
CA GLY A 342 -25.40 -12.15 21.70
C GLY A 342 -26.85 -11.70 21.51
N GLU A 343 -27.70 -11.86 22.54
CA GLU A 343 -29.08 -11.36 22.54
C GLU A 343 -29.14 -9.83 22.43
N GLN A 344 -28.34 -9.12 23.24
CA GLN A 344 -28.27 -7.65 23.18
C GLN A 344 -27.73 -7.13 21.84
N LEU A 345 -26.74 -7.82 21.27
CA LEU A 345 -26.21 -7.50 19.95
C LEU A 345 -27.28 -7.68 18.89
N LEU A 346 -28.06 -8.77 18.97
CA LEU A 346 -29.15 -9.00 18.03
C LEU A 346 -30.18 -7.87 18.11
N ASP A 347 -30.59 -7.46 19.32
CA ASP A 347 -31.51 -6.34 19.51
C ASP A 347 -31.00 -5.06 18.85
N ALA A 348 -29.75 -4.70 19.15
CA ALA A 348 -29.11 -3.50 18.60
C ALA A 348 -28.98 -3.55 17.07
N VAL A 349 -28.67 -4.73 16.51
CA VAL A 349 -28.56 -4.95 15.07
C VAL A 349 -29.92 -4.80 14.39
N LEU A 350 -30.97 -5.43 14.92
CA LEU A 350 -32.31 -5.38 14.35
C LEU A 350 -32.87 -3.95 14.34
N ASP A 351 -32.66 -3.21 15.44
CA ASP A 351 -33.05 -1.79 15.54
C ASP A 351 -32.30 -0.90 14.54
N ALA A 352 -31.08 -1.30 14.16
CA ALA A 352 -30.22 -0.54 13.24
C ALA A 352 -30.39 -0.89 11.75
N LEU A 353 -31.18 -1.92 11.41
CA LEU A 353 -31.34 -2.41 10.02
C LEU A 353 -31.92 -1.36 9.06
N THR A 354 -32.70 -0.40 9.55
CA THR A 354 -33.31 0.67 8.73
C THR A 354 -32.61 2.03 8.89
N GLY A 355 -31.51 2.08 9.63
CA GLY A 355 -30.84 3.32 10.01
C GLY A 355 -29.50 3.57 9.31
N ARG A 356 -28.77 4.59 9.81
CA ARG A 356 -27.42 4.96 9.35
C ARG A 356 -26.36 3.85 9.49
N HIS A 357 -26.69 2.77 10.20
CA HIS A 357 -25.80 1.63 10.45
C HIS A 357 -26.30 0.34 9.77
N ALA A 358 -27.27 0.43 8.85
CA ALA A 358 -27.88 -0.72 8.18
C ALA A 358 -26.84 -1.67 7.55
N THR A 359 -25.78 -1.15 6.94
CA THR A 359 -24.71 -1.97 6.34
C THR A 359 -23.95 -2.79 7.38
N LEU A 360 -23.59 -2.18 8.51
CA LEU A 360 -22.88 -2.85 9.60
C LEU A 360 -23.80 -3.86 10.31
N ALA A 361 -25.06 -3.48 10.53
CA ALA A 361 -26.10 -4.36 11.05
C ALA A 361 -26.31 -5.58 10.16
N GLY A 362 -26.48 -5.40 8.85
CA GLY A 362 -26.64 -6.48 7.88
C GLY A 362 -25.45 -7.43 7.86
N LYS A 363 -24.21 -6.90 7.87
CA LYS A 363 -22.99 -7.72 7.96
C LYS A 363 -22.92 -8.51 9.26
N THR A 364 -23.29 -7.89 10.38
CA THR A 364 -23.33 -8.54 11.70
C THR A 364 -24.36 -9.66 11.74
N LEU A 365 -25.55 -9.42 11.18
CA LEU A 365 -26.62 -10.41 11.09
C LEU A 365 -26.21 -11.61 10.23
N HIS A 366 -25.53 -11.35 9.11
CA HIS A 366 -24.98 -12.40 8.28
C HIS A 366 -23.93 -13.24 9.04
N ASN A 367 -22.98 -12.62 9.73
CA ASN A 367 -22.00 -13.35 10.53
C ASN A 367 -22.66 -14.19 11.63
N LEU A 368 -23.69 -13.66 12.31
CA LEU A 368 -24.47 -14.41 13.28
C LEU A 368 -25.17 -15.60 12.61
N SER A 369 -25.75 -15.44 11.43
CA SER A 369 -26.44 -16.54 10.73
C SER A 369 -25.56 -17.77 10.43
N GLU A 370 -24.25 -17.57 10.27
CA GLU A 370 -23.32 -18.65 9.95
C GLU A 370 -22.82 -19.40 11.20
N ARG A 371 -23.24 -18.97 12.39
CA ARG A 371 -22.83 -19.58 13.65
C ARG A 371 -23.71 -20.78 14.00
N ALA A 372 -23.11 -21.97 13.91
CA ALA A 372 -23.75 -23.22 14.32
C ALA A 372 -23.98 -23.32 15.85
N ASP A 373 -23.33 -22.48 16.65
CA ASP A 373 -23.43 -22.46 18.11
C ASP A 373 -24.49 -21.48 18.63
N LEU A 374 -25.23 -20.79 17.76
CA LEU A 374 -26.29 -19.90 18.22
C LEU A 374 -27.45 -20.69 18.82
N PRO A 375 -28.03 -20.22 19.95
CA PRO A 375 -29.24 -20.80 20.49
C PRO A 375 -30.35 -20.78 19.44
N ARG A 376 -31.02 -21.92 19.24
CA ARG A 376 -32.18 -22.04 18.33
C ARG A 376 -33.23 -20.93 18.53
N PRO A 377 -33.58 -20.51 19.77
CA PRO A 377 -34.50 -19.38 19.97
C PRO A 377 -34.04 -18.07 19.33
N LEU A 378 -32.72 -17.86 19.24
CA LEU A 378 -32.15 -16.67 18.63
C LEU A 378 -32.24 -16.76 17.10
N LEU A 379 -31.97 -17.93 16.51
CA LEU A 379 -32.16 -18.18 15.08
C LEU A 379 -33.63 -18.02 14.66
N ASP A 380 -34.56 -18.61 15.43
CA ASP A 380 -36.00 -18.48 15.21
C ASP A 380 -36.43 -17.01 15.27
N ARG A 381 -35.91 -16.26 16.26
CA ARG A 381 -36.19 -14.83 16.40
C ARG A 381 -35.68 -14.05 15.20
N ILE A 382 -34.45 -14.28 14.74
CA ILE A 382 -33.94 -13.59 13.56
C ILE A 382 -34.81 -13.91 12.34
N SER A 383 -35.14 -15.18 12.08
CA SER A 383 -36.01 -15.55 10.97
C SER A 383 -37.35 -14.82 11.05
N SER A 384 -38.00 -14.85 12.22
CA SER A 384 -39.30 -14.21 12.44
C SER A 384 -39.28 -12.69 12.26
N THR A 385 -38.16 -12.03 12.60
CA THR A 385 -38.03 -10.59 12.42
C THR A 385 -37.91 -10.24 10.95
N ILE A 386 -37.19 -11.05 10.16
CA ILE A 386 -37.00 -10.76 8.74
C ILE A 386 -38.20 -11.19 7.88
N ASP A 387 -38.95 -12.21 8.30
CA ASP A 387 -40.18 -12.65 7.62
C ASP A 387 -41.34 -11.66 7.75
N ARG A 388 -41.21 -10.61 8.58
CA ARG A 388 -42.15 -9.49 8.55
C ARG A 388 -41.93 -8.72 7.25
N ASP A 389 -42.86 -8.87 6.31
CA ASP A 389 -42.99 -8.18 5.01
C ASP A 389 -42.89 -6.63 5.07
N ASP A 390 -42.63 -6.05 6.25
CA ASP A 390 -42.56 -4.62 6.53
C ASP A 390 -41.16 -4.01 6.38
N TYR A 391 -40.12 -4.77 6.01
CA TYR A 391 -38.81 -4.17 5.73
C TYR A 391 -38.79 -3.57 4.31
N PRO A 392 -38.86 -2.23 4.16
CA PRO A 392 -38.84 -1.59 2.85
C PRO A 392 -37.54 -1.96 2.16
N ASP A 393 -37.61 -2.39 0.89
CA ASP A 393 -36.50 -2.73 -0.02
C ASP A 393 -35.12 -2.28 0.53
N ILE A 394 -34.53 -3.07 1.44
CA ILE A 394 -33.25 -2.70 2.03
C ILE A 394 -32.25 -2.91 0.90
N GLU A 395 -31.79 -1.81 0.30
CA GLU A 395 -30.74 -1.81 -0.71
C GLU A 395 -29.43 -2.30 -0.09
N GLY A 396 -29.26 -3.62 -0.03
CA GLY A 396 -28.08 -4.25 0.55
C GLY A 396 -28.18 -5.77 0.53
N GLY A 397 -27.46 -6.41 -0.39
CA GLY A 397 -27.46 -7.87 -0.55
C GLY A 397 -27.09 -8.66 0.72
N TRP A 398 -26.52 -8.01 1.73
CA TRP A 398 -26.16 -8.63 3.02
C TRP A 398 -27.37 -9.09 3.83
N VAL A 399 -28.47 -8.33 3.87
CA VAL A 399 -29.66 -8.73 4.64
C VAL A 399 -30.29 -9.96 4.00
N THR A 400 -30.50 -9.93 2.69
CA THR A 400 -31.00 -11.09 1.93
C THR A 400 -30.09 -12.32 2.08
N SER A 401 -28.77 -12.13 2.06
CA SER A 401 -27.81 -13.23 2.25
C SER A 401 -27.89 -13.81 3.68
N ALA A 402 -28.05 -12.96 4.69
CA ALA A 402 -28.28 -13.39 6.07
C ALA A 402 -29.57 -14.23 6.17
N VAL A 403 -30.67 -13.78 5.58
CA VAL A 403 -31.95 -14.52 5.57
C VAL A 403 -31.79 -15.93 5.01
N LEU A 404 -31.15 -16.04 3.84
CA LEU A 404 -30.94 -17.32 3.19
C LEU A 404 -30.07 -18.24 4.04
N GLY A 405 -29.00 -17.70 4.67
CA GLY A 405 -28.15 -18.45 5.59
C GLY A 405 -28.91 -18.99 6.81
N ILE A 406 -29.78 -18.18 7.41
CA ILE A 406 -30.57 -18.57 8.60
C ILE A 406 -31.60 -19.64 8.23
N ARG A 407 -32.32 -19.45 7.13
CA ARG A 407 -33.31 -20.43 6.67
C ARG A 407 -32.67 -21.78 6.39
N ASN A 408 -31.50 -21.80 5.75
CA ASN A 408 -30.75 -23.03 5.52
C ASN A 408 -30.32 -23.68 6.84
N THR A 409 -29.80 -22.89 7.80
CA THR A 409 -29.36 -23.42 9.10
C THR A 409 -30.53 -23.99 9.91
N LEU A 410 -31.68 -23.31 9.94
CA LEU A 410 -32.90 -23.81 10.59
C LEU A 410 -33.42 -25.09 9.92
N HIS A 411 -33.41 -25.13 8.58
CA HIS A 411 -33.79 -26.31 7.81
C HIS A 411 -32.92 -27.53 8.13
N ASP A 412 -31.60 -27.34 8.22
CA ASP A 412 -30.66 -28.41 8.59
C ASP A 412 -30.91 -28.92 10.02
N LEU A 413 -31.20 -28.01 10.97
CA LEU A 413 -31.51 -28.37 12.36
C LEU A 413 -32.83 -29.15 12.49
N ASP A 414 -33.83 -28.80 11.69
CA ASP A 414 -35.12 -29.50 11.68
C ASP A 414 -35.01 -30.90 11.08
N HIS A 415 -34.21 -31.07 10.02
CA HIS A 415 -34.01 -32.38 9.40
C HIS A 415 -33.06 -33.31 10.17
N GLN A 416 -32.12 -32.78 10.95
CA GLN A 416 -31.32 -33.61 11.87
C GLN A 416 -32.17 -34.26 12.97
N ALA A 417 -33.32 -33.67 13.34
CA ALA A 417 -34.20 -34.23 14.36
C ALA A 417 -35.02 -35.43 13.83
N ASP A 418 -35.27 -35.50 12.52
CA ASP A 418 -36.08 -36.57 11.90
C ASP A 418 -35.25 -37.80 11.48
N ASP A 419 -33.93 -37.67 11.29
CA ASP A 419 -33.04 -38.77 10.87
C ASP A 419 -32.49 -39.61 12.05
N THR A 420 -33.13 -39.54 13.23
CA THR A 420 -32.80 -40.37 14.39
C THR A 420 -33.43 -41.77 14.27
N THR A 421 -33.05 -42.55 13.26
CA THR A 421 -33.28 -44.01 13.27
C THR A 421 -32.28 -44.64 14.26
N PRO A 422 -32.74 -45.31 15.34
CA PRO A 422 -31.87 -45.63 16.49
C PRO A 422 -30.77 -46.68 16.25
N GLU A 423 -30.70 -47.30 15.08
CA GLU A 423 -29.84 -48.48 14.87
C GLU A 423 -28.43 -48.17 14.35
N HIS A 424 -28.09 -46.94 13.97
CA HIS A 424 -26.77 -46.61 13.41
C HIS A 424 -26.11 -45.35 14.01
N GLN A 425 -25.99 -45.29 15.35
CA GLN A 425 -25.14 -44.27 15.99
C GLN A 425 -24.14 -44.88 17.00
N PRO A 426 -22.84 -44.99 16.65
CA PRO A 426 -21.77 -44.99 17.63
C PRO A 426 -21.45 -43.52 17.99
N GLY A 427 -22.21 -42.97 18.93
CA GLY A 427 -21.87 -41.73 19.63
C GLY A 427 -22.84 -40.57 19.44
N LEU A 428 -23.90 -40.50 20.24
CA LEU A 428 -23.94 -39.60 21.41
C LEU A 428 -25.19 -39.89 22.25
N ARG A 429 -25.00 -40.05 23.56
CA ARG A 429 -26.04 -39.98 24.58
C ARG A 429 -26.33 -38.51 24.89
N LEU A 430 -27.59 -38.17 25.10
CA LEU A 430 -28.03 -36.87 25.64
C LEU A 430 -27.50 -36.64 27.06
N VAL A 431 -26.84 -35.48 27.22
CA VAL A 431 -26.74 -34.60 28.40
C VAL A 431 -26.43 -35.27 29.75
N THR A 432 -25.14 -35.29 30.12
CA THR A 432 -24.64 -35.05 31.50
C THR A 432 -23.17 -34.60 31.41
N ASP A 433 -22.89 -33.37 31.87
CA ASP A 433 -21.62 -32.79 32.35
C ASP A 433 -20.23 -33.23 31.79
N GLU A 434 -20.08 -33.45 30.48
CA GLU A 434 -18.75 -33.58 29.85
C GLU A 434 -18.50 -32.55 28.74
N PRO A 435 -17.23 -32.13 28.52
CA PRO A 435 -16.88 -31.00 27.67
C PRO A 435 -17.25 -31.25 26.21
N ALA A 436 -17.75 -30.18 25.55
CA ALA A 436 -18.36 -30.19 24.23
C ALA A 436 -17.55 -30.94 23.14
N PRO A 437 -18.22 -31.61 22.19
CA PRO A 437 -17.55 -32.32 21.11
C PRO A 437 -16.84 -31.34 20.17
N THR A 438 -15.57 -31.61 19.90
CA THR A 438 -14.74 -30.84 18.95
C THR A 438 -15.29 -30.90 17.52
N ALA A 439 -15.25 -29.75 16.84
CA ALA A 439 -15.67 -29.56 15.46
C ALA A 439 -15.06 -30.56 14.46
N TRP A 440 -15.86 -30.91 13.44
CA TRP A 440 -15.60 -31.94 12.42
C TRP A 440 -14.27 -31.79 11.67
N TRP A 441 -13.74 -30.56 11.53
CA TRP A 441 -12.48 -30.29 10.81
C TRP A 441 -11.22 -30.76 11.57
N ARG A 442 -11.27 -30.96 12.89
CA ARG A 442 -10.13 -31.53 13.65
C ARG A 442 -9.89 -33.02 13.38
N ARG A 443 -10.89 -33.74 12.84
CA ARG A 443 -10.71 -35.14 12.40
C ARG A 443 -9.92 -35.26 11.10
N PHE A 444 -9.76 -34.17 10.34
CA PHE A 444 -9.05 -34.18 9.06
C PHE A 444 -7.54 -33.92 9.20
N PHE A 445 -7.08 -33.32 10.30
CA PHE A 445 -5.67 -32.97 10.52
C PHE A 445 -5.00 -33.72 11.68
N ALA A 446 -5.70 -34.70 12.27
CA ALA A 446 -5.13 -35.56 13.30
C ALA A 446 -5.29 -37.04 12.93
N ARG A 447 -4.37 -37.53 12.10
CA ARG A 447 -3.85 -38.91 12.16
C ARG A 447 -2.33 -38.83 11.99
N PRO A 448 -1.58 -39.70 12.69
CA PRO A 448 -0.15 -39.50 12.99
C PRO A 448 0.74 -39.35 11.76
#